data_AF-A0A0N5AYD4-F1
#
_entry.id   AF-A0A0N5AYD4-F1
#
_cell.length_a   1.000
_cell.length_b   1.000
_cell.length_c   1.000
_cell.angle_alpha   90.00
_cell.angle_beta   90.00
_cell.angle_gamma   90.00
#
_symmetry.space_group_name_H-M   'P 1'
#
loop_
_entity.id
_entity.type
_entity.pdbx_description
1 polymer ?
#
loop_
_entity_poly.entity_id
_entity_poly.type
_entity_poly.pdbx_seq_one_letter_code
_entity_poly.pdbx_strand_id
1 'polypeptide(L)'
;MAAGWQKFSNHSPYPVISSNDNHSSFCYGPKRDRSYRIHWVCKNDENEQQATIEWVAEMIGEQQVPNTLIEIGDWLQNGVVICKLFEELYPGELLRPINEKKSQLSALENITNFLLSAEKSGFLEADLFELSDLQAHKNIPRVIQTLSALRKKVCMCVYIANRFY
;
A
#
# COMPACT_ATOMS: atom_id res chain seq x y z
N MET A 1 -2.82 19.81 -35.42
CA MET A 1 -4.23 20.25 -35.44
C MET A 1 -5.10 19.01 -35.64
N ALA A 2 -5.80 18.54 -34.61
CA ALA A 2 -6.65 17.35 -34.70
C ALA A 2 -8.13 17.79 -34.79
N ALA A 3 -8.61 18.08 -36.00
CA ALA A 3 -9.98 18.48 -36.27
C ALA A 3 -10.79 17.27 -36.77
N GLY A 4 -11.40 16.50 -35.86
CA GLY A 4 -12.17 15.31 -36.24
C GLY A 4 -13.38 14.97 -35.36
N TRP A 5 -13.56 15.61 -34.21
CA TRP A 5 -14.51 15.16 -33.18
C TRP A 5 -15.81 15.97 -33.11
N GLN A 6 -15.93 17.05 -33.88
CA GLN A 6 -17.06 18.01 -33.82
C GLN A 6 -18.39 17.52 -34.47
N LYS A 7 -18.48 16.28 -34.96
CA LYS A 7 -19.60 15.86 -35.83
C LYS A 7 -20.79 15.18 -35.16
N PHE A 8 -20.74 14.79 -33.88
CA PHE A 8 -21.82 13.96 -33.30
C PHE A 8 -22.29 14.33 -31.88
N SER A 9 -21.57 15.13 -31.12
CA SER A 9 -22.04 15.69 -29.85
C SER A 9 -21.45 17.09 -29.68
N ASN A 10 -22.27 18.11 -29.43
CA ASN A 10 -21.82 19.50 -29.17
C ASN A 10 -21.00 19.66 -27.87
N HIS A 11 -20.52 18.55 -27.31
CA HIS A 11 -19.76 18.46 -26.07
C HIS A 11 -18.69 17.39 -26.27
N SER A 12 -17.45 17.76 -25.94
CA SER A 12 -16.32 16.83 -25.86
C SER A 12 -16.56 15.83 -24.72
N PRO A 13 -16.18 14.55 -24.87
CA PRO A 13 -16.21 13.58 -23.77
C PRO A 13 -15.22 13.94 -22.65
N TYR A 14 -14.26 14.83 -22.93
CA TYR A 14 -13.33 15.38 -21.96
C TYR A 14 -13.85 16.69 -21.38
N PRO A 15 -13.68 16.91 -20.06
CA PRO A 15 -14.17 18.10 -19.38
C PRO A 15 -13.49 19.36 -19.92
N VAL A 16 -14.28 20.43 -20.05
CA VAL A 16 -13.78 21.75 -20.42
C VAL A 16 -12.83 22.24 -19.33
N ILE A 17 -11.68 22.72 -19.77
CA ILE A 17 -10.72 23.39 -18.91
C ILE A 17 -11.37 24.68 -18.41
N SER A 18 -11.60 24.77 -17.10
CA SER A 18 -12.04 26.02 -16.48
C SER A 18 -10.88 26.63 -15.69
N SER A 19 -10.64 27.91 -15.89
CA SER A 19 -9.70 28.70 -15.08
C SER A 19 -10.47 29.42 -13.97
N ASN A 20 -9.88 29.52 -12.79
CA ASN A 20 -10.34 30.46 -11.77
C ASN A 20 -10.03 31.90 -12.22
N ASP A 21 -10.73 32.91 -11.69
CA ASP A 21 -10.49 34.34 -11.98
C ASP A 21 -9.03 34.76 -11.73
N ASN A 22 -8.33 34.08 -10.82
CA ASN A 22 -6.93 34.33 -10.48
C ASN A 22 -5.93 33.54 -11.37
N HIS A 23 -6.37 32.84 -12.42
CA HIS A 23 -5.56 32.00 -13.33
C HIS A 23 -4.62 30.96 -12.65
N SER A 24 -4.73 30.73 -11.35
CA SER A 24 -3.71 30.04 -10.55
C SER A 24 -3.74 28.51 -10.63
N SER A 25 -4.75 27.92 -11.26
CA SER A 25 -4.81 26.48 -11.50
C SER A 25 -5.75 26.13 -12.65
N PHE A 26 -5.29 25.23 -13.52
CA PHE A 26 -6.15 24.52 -14.46
C PHE A 26 -6.73 23.31 -13.73
N CYS A 27 -8.05 23.26 -13.56
CA CYS A 27 -8.74 22.06 -13.11
C CYS A 27 -9.62 21.53 -14.25
N TYR A 28 -9.60 20.22 -14.43
CA TYR A 28 -10.55 19.51 -15.29
C TYR A 28 -11.91 19.50 -14.59
N GLY A 29 -12.87 20.27 -15.11
CA GLY A 29 -14.26 20.33 -14.62
C GLY A 29 -14.48 21.21 -13.38
N PRO A 30 -15.76 21.52 -13.06
CA PRO A 30 -16.13 22.32 -11.91
C PRO A 30 -15.78 21.58 -10.61
N LYS A 31 -15.04 22.25 -9.70
CA LYS A 31 -14.58 21.73 -8.38
C LYS A 31 -15.66 21.01 -7.52
N ARG A 32 -16.94 21.21 -7.82
CA ARG A 32 -18.08 20.69 -7.07
C ARG A 32 -18.39 19.22 -7.36
N ASP A 33 -17.97 18.69 -8.50
CA ASP A 33 -18.35 17.36 -8.93
C ASP A 33 -17.29 16.33 -8.47
N ARG A 34 -17.45 15.82 -7.24
CA ARG A 34 -16.54 14.81 -6.63
C ARG A 34 -16.57 13.46 -7.36
N SER A 35 -17.55 13.25 -8.24
CA SER A 35 -17.76 12.04 -9.02
C SER A 35 -16.65 11.77 -10.04
N TYR A 36 -15.90 12.81 -10.44
CA TYR A 36 -14.75 12.69 -11.34
C TYR A 36 -13.41 12.46 -10.63
N ARG A 37 -13.42 12.18 -9.31
CA ARG A 37 -12.25 11.57 -8.67
C ARG A 37 -11.99 10.25 -9.38
N ILE A 38 -10.88 10.23 -10.12
CA ILE A 38 -10.51 9.23 -11.11
C ILE A 38 -10.75 7.80 -10.59
N HIS A 39 -11.81 7.14 -11.08
CA HIS A 39 -12.11 5.72 -10.82
C HIS A 39 -10.93 4.80 -11.22
N TRP A 40 -10.08 5.25 -12.16
CA TRP A 40 -8.86 4.56 -12.57
C TRP A 40 -7.82 4.45 -11.45
N VAL A 41 -7.78 5.37 -10.48
CA VAL A 41 -6.87 5.29 -9.32
C VAL A 41 -7.26 4.08 -8.45
N CYS A 42 -8.55 3.93 -8.12
CA CYS A 42 -9.03 2.82 -7.29
C CYS A 42 -8.86 1.44 -7.91
N LYS A 43 -8.97 1.29 -9.24
CA LYS A 43 -8.85 -0.02 -9.90
C LYS A 43 -7.40 -0.52 -10.00
N ASN A 44 -6.43 0.40 -10.00
CA ASN A 44 -5.01 0.02 -9.90
C ASN A 44 -4.67 -0.42 -8.48
N ASP A 45 -5.29 0.18 -7.47
CA ASP A 45 -5.05 -0.17 -6.07
C ASP A 45 -5.42 -1.65 -5.77
N GLU A 46 -6.53 -2.17 -6.30
CA GLU A 46 -6.95 -3.57 -6.05
C GLU A 46 -5.98 -4.61 -6.63
N ASN A 47 -5.52 -4.41 -7.87
CA ASN A 47 -4.55 -5.31 -8.51
C ASN A 47 -3.18 -5.22 -7.82
N GLU A 48 -2.73 -4.01 -7.45
CA GLU A 48 -1.49 -3.82 -6.70
C GLU A 48 -1.57 -4.44 -5.30
N GLN A 49 -2.73 -4.35 -4.64
CA GLN A 49 -2.99 -5.00 -3.35
C GLN A 49 -2.85 -6.52 -3.49
N GLN A 50 -3.54 -7.15 -4.44
CA GLN A 50 -3.45 -8.59 -4.68
C GLN A 50 -2.02 -9.04 -4.96
N ALA A 51 -1.32 -8.35 -5.87
CA ALA A 51 0.06 -8.67 -6.19
C ALA A 51 1.01 -8.49 -4.98
N THR A 52 0.66 -7.59 -4.04
CA THR A 52 1.42 -7.41 -2.81
C THR A 52 1.17 -8.57 -1.85
N ILE A 53 -0.08 -9.01 -1.69
CA ILE A 53 -0.41 -10.16 -0.82
C ILE A 53 0.18 -11.46 -1.35
N GLU A 54 0.12 -11.68 -2.66
CA GLU A 54 0.75 -12.84 -3.31
C GLU A 54 2.27 -12.84 -3.08
N TRP A 55 2.93 -11.69 -3.23
CA TRP A 55 4.35 -11.53 -2.93
C TRP A 55 4.67 -11.81 -1.45
N VAL A 56 3.85 -11.36 -0.51
CA VAL A 56 4.04 -11.65 0.93
C VAL A 56 3.97 -13.17 1.18
N ALA A 57 2.98 -13.84 0.57
CA ALA A 57 2.81 -15.29 0.69
C ALA A 57 4.01 -16.05 0.11
N GLU A 58 4.52 -15.62 -1.05
CA GLU A 58 5.73 -16.17 -1.67
C GLU A 58 6.97 -16.02 -0.77
N MET A 59 7.17 -14.85 -0.17
CA MET A 59 8.33 -14.58 0.69
C MET A 59 8.35 -15.45 1.95
N ILE A 60 7.19 -15.73 2.54
CA ILE A 60 7.08 -16.52 3.77
C ILE A 60 6.94 -18.03 3.46
N GLY A 61 6.56 -18.38 2.22
CA GLY A 61 6.30 -19.76 1.82
C GLY A 61 4.95 -20.29 2.27
N GLU A 62 3.98 -19.42 2.57
CA GLU A 62 2.61 -19.84 2.93
C GLU A 62 1.75 -20.04 1.67
N GLN A 63 1.06 -21.18 1.59
CA GLN A 63 0.20 -21.53 0.45
C GLN A 63 -1.16 -20.82 0.47
N GLN A 64 -1.55 -20.21 1.59
CA GLN A 64 -2.85 -19.58 1.75
C GLN A 64 -2.75 -18.10 1.42
N VAL A 65 -3.16 -17.74 0.20
CA VAL A 65 -3.29 -16.34 -0.21
C VAL A 65 -4.73 -15.89 0.09
N PRO A 66 -4.94 -15.03 1.10
CA PRO A 66 -6.27 -14.50 1.38
C PRO A 66 -6.69 -13.54 0.26
N ASN A 67 -7.94 -13.66 -0.21
CA ASN A 67 -8.44 -12.92 -1.36
C ASN A 67 -9.30 -11.71 -0.97
N THR A 68 -9.87 -11.73 0.24
CA THR A 68 -10.71 -10.64 0.74
C THR A 68 -10.00 -9.81 1.80
N LEU A 69 -10.34 -8.51 1.89
CA LEU A 69 -9.75 -7.59 2.87
C LEU A 69 -9.94 -8.04 4.32
N ILE A 70 -11.03 -8.75 4.62
CA ILE A 70 -11.33 -9.26 5.97
C ILE A 70 -10.37 -10.41 6.30
N GLU A 71 -10.23 -11.37 5.39
CA GLU A 71 -9.30 -12.50 5.56
C GLU A 71 -7.84 -12.03 5.64
N ILE A 72 -7.46 -11.02 4.85
CA ILE A 72 -6.14 -10.38 4.92
C ILE A 72 -5.92 -9.77 6.31
N GLY A 73 -6.93 -9.10 6.85
CA GLY A 73 -6.91 -8.55 8.20
C GLY A 73 -6.64 -9.61 9.25
N ASP A 74 -7.43 -10.69 9.25
CA ASP A 74 -7.31 -11.80 10.21
C ASP A 74 -5.95 -12.52 10.10
N TRP A 75 -5.44 -12.68 8.87
CA TRP A 75 -4.14 -13.29 8.61
C TRP A 75 -2.99 -12.46 9.20
N LEU A 76 -3.03 -11.14 8.97
CA LEU A 76 -2.00 -10.20 9.42
C LEU A 76 -2.15 -9.84 10.92
N GLN A 77 -3.32 -10.03 11.52
CA GLN A 77 -3.65 -9.56 12.87
C GLN A 77 -2.68 -10.08 13.94
N ASN A 78 -2.15 -11.29 13.78
CA ASN A 78 -1.22 -11.87 14.75
C ASN A 78 0.15 -11.15 14.77
N GLY A 79 0.47 -10.35 13.75
CA GLY A 79 1.74 -9.65 13.59
C GLY A 79 2.94 -10.55 13.28
N VAL A 80 2.81 -11.88 13.45
CA VAL A 80 3.87 -12.86 13.19
C VAL A 80 4.28 -12.85 11.72
N VAL A 81 3.32 -12.85 10.80
CA VAL A 81 3.54 -12.82 9.34
C VAL A 81 4.36 -11.58 8.95
N ILE A 82 3.99 -10.41 9.48
CA ILE A 82 4.65 -9.14 9.19
C ILE A 82 6.09 -9.13 9.71
N CYS A 83 6.31 -9.60 10.95
CA CYS A 83 7.66 -9.69 11.51
C CYS A 83 8.53 -10.70 10.76
N LYS A 84 7.98 -11.86 10.37
CA LYS A 84 8.71 -12.87 9.58
C LYS A 84 9.12 -12.32 8.21
N LEU A 85 8.20 -11.62 7.53
CA LEU A 85 8.52 -10.93 6.29
C LEU A 85 9.65 -9.91 6.47
N PHE A 86 9.61 -9.12 7.55
CA PHE A 86 10.66 -8.13 7.79
C PHE A 86 12.03 -8.78 8.05
N GLU A 87 12.06 -9.88 8.81
CA GLU A 87 13.30 -10.65 9.07
C GLU A 87 13.91 -11.22 7.79
N GLU A 88 13.09 -11.75 6.87
CA GLU A 88 13.56 -12.26 5.57
C GLU A 88 14.16 -11.15 4.69
N LEU A 89 13.64 -9.93 4.79
CA LEU A 89 14.13 -8.79 4.00
C LEU A 89 15.36 -8.13 4.61
N TYR A 90 15.40 -8.04 5.93
CA TYR A 90 16.42 -7.34 6.70
C TYR A 90 16.90 -8.24 7.84
N PRO A 91 17.72 -9.27 7.54
CA PRO A 91 18.14 -10.25 8.53
C PRO A 91 18.92 -9.58 9.66
N GLY A 92 18.44 -9.76 10.90
CA GLY A 92 19.06 -9.20 12.10
C GLY A 92 18.73 -7.72 12.41
N GLU A 93 17.85 -7.06 11.64
CA GLU A 93 17.39 -5.70 11.97
C GLU A 93 16.18 -5.68 12.92
N LEU A 94 15.52 -6.82 13.13
CA LEU A 94 14.40 -6.94 14.04
C LEU A 94 14.87 -6.76 15.49
N LEU A 95 14.26 -5.82 16.21
CA LEU A 95 14.74 -5.42 17.55
C LEU A 95 14.50 -6.45 18.64
N ARG A 96 13.45 -7.26 18.51
CA ARG A 96 13.02 -8.25 19.51
C ARG A 96 12.59 -9.53 18.81
N PRO A 97 12.73 -10.70 19.46
CA PRO A 97 12.28 -11.96 18.89
C PRO A 97 10.76 -11.98 18.69
N ILE A 98 10.32 -12.76 17.69
CA ILE A 98 8.91 -12.90 17.33
C ILE A 98 8.18 -13.77 18.36
N ASN A 99 7.06 -13.29 18.87
CA ASN A 99 6.20 -14.06 19.77
C ASN A 99 5.16 -14.85 18.96
N GLU A 100 5.31 -16.18 18.88
CA GLU A 100 4.39 -17.05 18.12
C GLU A 100 3.09 -17.41 18.88
N LYS A 101 2.93 -16.92 20.12
CA LYS A 101 1.73 -17.17 20.91
C LYS A 101 0.53 -16.42 20.31
N LYS A 102 -0.57 -17.13 20.05
CA LYS A 102 -1.88 -16.53 19.70
C LYS A 102 -2.51 -15.86 20.92
N SER A 103 -2.04 -14.66 21.26
CA SER A 103 -2.60 -13.80 22.30
C SER A 103 -2.65 -12.36 21.80
N GLN A 104 -3.66 -11.60 22.21
CA GLN A 104 -3.81 -10.19 21.86
C GLN A 104 -2.59 -9.36 22.30
N LEU A 105 -2.02 -9.67 23.47
CA LEU A 105 -0.82 -8.97 23.95
C LEU A 105 0.40 -9.27 23.08
N SER A 106 0.57 -10.53 22.66
CA SER A 106 1.67 -10.93 21.78
C SER A 106 1.54 -10.29 20.39
N ALA A 107 0.32 -10.17 19.86
CA ALA A 107 0.07 -9.46 18.61
C ALA A 107 0.49 -7.98 18.69
N LEU A 108 0.13 -7.30 19.79
CA LEU A 108 0.52 -5.91 20.05
C LEU A 108 2.05 -5.75 20.08
N GLU A 109 2.73 -6.62 20.81
CA GLU A 109 4.20 -6.62 20.92
C GLU A 109 4.86 -6.86 19.56
N ASN A 110 4.36 -7.82 18.77
CA ASN A 110 4.88 -8.11 17.44
C ASN A 110 4.72 -6.92 16.50
N ILE A 111 3.52 -6.34 16.41
CA ILE A 111 3.25 -5.20 15.51
C ILE A 111 4.08 -3.98 15.91
N THR A 112 4.14 -3.65 17.20
CA THR A 112 4.97 -2.52 17.67
C THR A 112 6.47 -2.76 17.43
N ASN A 113 6.93 -4.01 17.54
CA ASN A 113 8.30 -4.38 17.23
C ASN A 113 8.62 -4.16 15.75
N PHE A 114 7.72 -4.56 14.85
CA PHE A 114 7.86 -4.30 13.41
C PHE A 114 7.95 -2.79 13.12
N LEU A 115 7.05 -1.98 13.65
CA LEU A 115 7.03 -0.52 13.41
C LEU A 115 8.35 0.15 13.83
N LEU A 116 8.82 -0.15 15.04
CA LEU A 116 10.09 0.40 15.55
C LEU A 116 11.31 -0.10 14.77
N SER A 117 11.28 -1.34 14.27
CA SER A 117 12.37 -1.89 13.45
C SER A 117 12.38 -1.25 12.05
N ALA A 118 11.21 -1.02 11.47
CA ALA A 118 11.06 -0.35 10.18
C ALA A 118 11.48 1.13 10.23
N GLU A 119 11.17 1.86 11.31
CA GLU A 119 11.68 3.22 11.50
C GLU A 119 13.20 3.26 11.52
N LYS A 120 13.84 2.30 12.21
CA LYS A 120 15.31 2.22 12.27
C LYS A 120 15.96 1.87 10.94
N SER A 121 15.29 1.08 10.10
CA SER A 121 15.77 0.77 8.75
C SER A 121 15.53 1.91 7.74
N GLY A 122 15.00 3.05 8.20
CA GLY A 122 14.84 4.26 7.40
C GLY A 122 13.53 4.33 6.64
N PHE A 123 12.46 3.71 7.14
CA PHE A 123 11.10 4.01 6.67
C PHE A 123 10.58 5.30 7.29
N LEU A 124 9.81 6.04 6.49
CA LEU A 124 9.10 7.23 6.95
C LEU A 124 7.87 6.81 7.74
N GLU A 125 7.60 7.46 8.87
CA GLU A 125 6.36 7.28 9.64
C GLU A 125 5.10 7.46 8.76
N ALA A 126 5.17 8.37 7.78
CA ALA A 126 4.09 8.65 6.84
C ALA A 126 3.79 7.50 5.86
N ASP A 127 4.67 6.51 5.72
CA ASP A 127 4.47 5.32 4.91
C ASP A 127 4.15 4.09 5.77
N LEU A 128 4.28 4.20 7.10
CA LEU A 128 3.93 3.16 8.06
C LEU A 128 2.45 3.24 8.44
N PHE A 129 1.93 2.12 8.97
CA PHE A 129 0.58 2.00 9.48
C PHE A 129 0.59 2.11 11.00
N GLU A 130 -0.55 2.43 11.59
CA GLU A 130 -0.67 2.48 13.03
C GLU A 130 -1.13 1.15 13.61
N LEU A 131 -0.70 0.84 14.82
CA LEU A 131 -1.15 -0.33 15.59
C LEU A 131 -2.69 -0.47 15.62
N SER A 132 -3.39 0.66 15.75
CA SER A 132 -4.85 0.74 15.78
C SER A 132 -5.50 0.31 14.46
N ASP A 133 -4.82 0.48 13.33
CA ASP A 133 -5.36 0.18 12.00
C ASP A 133 -5.58 -1.32 11.81
N LEU A 134 -4.61 -2.12 12.26
CA LEU A 134 -4.63 -3.58 12.14
C LEU A 134 -5.41 -4.23 13.27
N GLN A 135 -5.22 -3.78 14.53
CA GLN A 135 -5.83 -4.45 15.67
C GLN A 135 -7.37 -4.32 15.70
N ALA A 136 -7.89 -3.15 15.31
CA ALA A 136 -9.32 -2.87 15.26
C ALA A 136 -9.91 -3.01 13.84
N HIS A 137 -9.13 -3.53 12.88
CA HIS A 137 -9.52 -3.66 11.47
C HIS A 137 -10.06 -2.35 10.86
N LYS A 138 -9.57 -1.19 11.34
CA LYS A 138 -10.06 0.12 10.91
C LYS A 138 -9.62 0.46 9.49
N ASN A 139 -8.39 0.11 9.14
CA ASN A 139 -7.79 0.51 7.87
C ASN A 139 -6.80 -0.52 7.33
N ILE A 140 -7.32 -1.69 6.94
CA ILE A 140 -6.52 -2.75 6.30
C ILE A 140 -5.85 -2.29 4.99
N PRO A 141 -6.48 -1.47 4.13
CA PRO A 141 -5.82 -0.96 2.93
C PRO A 141 -4.53 -0.20 3.22
N ARG A 142 -4.48 0.54 4.34
CA ARG A 142 -3.26 1.23 4.77
C ARG A 142 -2.13 0.25 5.08
N VAL A 143 -2.42 -0.86 5.74
CA VAL A 143 -1.44 -1.92 6.02
C VAL A 143 -0.90 -2.49 4.71
N ILE A 144 -1.77 -2.79 3.73
CA ILE A 144 -1.35 -3.30 2.42
C ILE A 144 -0.48 -2.28 1.67
N GLN A 145 -0.79 -0.98 1.76
CA GLN A 145 0.06 0.07 1.18
C GLN A 145 1.47 0.07 1.77
N THR A 146 1.61 -0.16 3.07
CA THR A 146 2.94 -0.25 3.71
C THR A 146 3.74 -1.45 3.22
N LEU A 147 3.08 -2.60 3.03
CA LEU A 147 3.68 -3.81 2.47
C LEU A 147 4.06 -3.59 0.99
N SER A 148 3.25 -2.85 0.23
CA SER A 148 3.57 -2.46 -1.15
C SER A 148 4.79 -1.53 -1.21
N ALA A 149 4.91 -0.58 -0.27
CA ALA A 149 6.08 0.28 -0.15
C ALA A 149 7.35 -0.52 0.21
N LEU A 150 7.24 -1.50 1.14
CA LEU A 150 8.31 -2.46 1.45
C LEU A 150 8.76 -3.22 0.20
N ARG A 151 7.81 -3.83 -0.53
CA ARG A 151 8.08 -4.54 -1.78
C ARG A 151 8.81 -3.66 -2.80
N LYS A 152 8.36 -2.42 -2.98
CA LYS A 152 8.98 -1.44 -3.90
C LYS A 152 10.41 -1.08 -3.48
N LYS A 153 10.67 -0.90 -2.17
CA LYS A 153 12.03 -0.68 -1.66
C LYS A 153 12.95 -1.89 -1.88
N VAL A 154 12.49 -3.10 -1.61
CA VAL A 154 13.28 -4.34 -1.78
C VAL A 154 13.64 -4.56 -3.24
N CYS A 155 12.69 -4.38 -4.15
CA CYS A 155 12.93 -4.50 -5.59
C CYS A 155 14.08 -3.59 -6.05
N MET A 156 14.15 -2.36 -5.52
CA MET A 156 15.27 -1.44 -5.79
C MET A 156 16.60 -1.96 -5.24
N CYS A 157 16.63 -2.49 -4.01
CA CYS A 157 17.85 -3.02 -3.39
C CYS A 157 18.39 -4.26 -4.13
N VAL A 158 17.52 -5.18 -4.57
CA VAL A 158 17.93 -6.36 -5.37
C VAL A 158 18.50 -5.94 -6.72
N TYR A 159 17.92 -4.90 -7.36
CA TYR A 159 18.43 -4.35 -8.61
C TYR A 159 19.80 -3.67 -8.46
N ILE A 160 20.07 -3.06 -7.31
CA ILE A 160 21.36 -2.43 -7.00
C ILE A 160 22.40 -3.51 -6.67
N ALA A 161 22.06 -4.51 -5.86
CA ALA A 161 22.96 -5.61 -5.51
C ALA A 161 23.42 -6.43 -6.73
N ASN A 162 22.55 -6.66 -7.72
CA ASN A 162 22.89 -7.34 -8.98
C ASN A 162 23.63 -6.46 -10.01
N ARG A 163 23.86 -5.17 -9.74
CA ARG A 163 24.61 -4.26 -10.62
C ARG A 163 26.07 -4.06 -10.17
N PHE A 164 26.43 -4.58 -9.00
CA PHE A 164 27.79 -4.51 -8.44
C PHE A 164 28.53 -5.86 -8.43
N TYR A 165 28.01 -6.88 -9.13
CA TYR A 165 28.75 -8.09 -9.48
C TYR A 165 29.02 -8.14 -10.98
#